data_AF-A0A5B7ZVJ5-F1
#
_entry.id   AF-A0A5B7ZVJ5-F1
#
_cell.length_a   1.000
_cell.length_b   1.000
_cell.length_c   1.000
_cell.angle_alpha   90.00
_cell.angle_beta   90.00
_cell.angle_gamma   90.00
#
_symmetry.space_group_name_H-M   'P 1'
#
loop_
_entity.id
_entity.type
_entity.pdbx_description
1 polymer ?
#
loop_
_entity_poly.entity_id
_entity_poly.type
_entity_poly.pdbx_seq_one_letter_code
_entity_poly.pdbx_strand_id
1 'polypeptide(L)'
;MKKPLLGYGRYLLLLLLPCFAFHPTSVDRREVSTALFAANTQETFDTGTKTDYATGTVALTTGNWILTDGVLGATDADRKNGAQAVRLQGAGKLTMDFYLPTGASTITIQHAIYGSDGSSSWELWAQAQSCNCNKWTKLGNTVSTTSNTLQTAAFTANISGNVKFEIRKTSGGSARLNLDDFAVTEFGTEAPSVDNNNVALGNPSGAVTDVSYFDNYLLVKPQYVMSYNRDQGKPNWVSWHLDISDRGTADRQDDFRNDPSLPDGWYQVQSTSYSGSGFDRGHNCPSADRTSTLENNSATFFMTNMMPQAPNNNQKTWADLENYTRTFLPGNEVYVICGSYGVGGVGSNNATVVNTLDQGRVTVPARCWKVIVVLPVGDNDASRVNANTRIIAIDTPNVNSIDTNWGTYRTSVDAIEKATGYDLLSNLPVDVQTVIESKVDNGPTN
;
A
#
# COMPACT_ATOMS: atom_id res chain seq x y z
N MET A 1 56.00 -83.01 2.78
CA MET A 1 55.68 -81.62 3.15
C MET A 1 54.54 -81.65 4.16
N LYS A 2 54.72 -81.08 5.34
CA LYS A 2 53.98 -81.41 6.58
C LYS A 2 52.59 -80.72 6.67
N LYS A 3 51.57 -81.48 7.10
CA LYS A 3 50.25 -81.06 7.66
C LYS A 3 50.41 -80.51 9.11
N PRO A 4 49.33 -80.17 9.88
CA PRO A 4 48.17 -79.26 9.68
C PRO A 4 47.93 -78.33 10.92
N LEU A 5 46.86 -77.52 10.97
CA LEU A 5 45.88 -77.39 12.10
C LEU A 5 44.92 -76.18 12.00
N LEU A 6 43.76 -76.35 12.65
CA LEU A 6 42.54 -75.53 12.78
C LEU A 6 42.70 -74.10 13.32
N GLY A 7 41.70 -73.23 13.05
CA GLY A 7 41.43 -72.04 13.85
C GLY A 7 40.15 -71.28 13.45
N TYR A 8 39.15 -71.29 14.34
CA TYR A 8 37.88 -70.54 14.31
C TYR A 8 38.05 -69.01 14.38
N GLY A 9 37.10 -68.22 13.85
CA GLY A 9 37.06 -66.79 14.17
C GLY A 9 35.98 -65.92 13.51
N ARG A 10 34.81 -65.85 14.16
CA ARG A 10 33.93 -64.68 14.38
C ARG A 10 33.15 -64.00 13.23
N TYR A 11 31.84 -64.00 13.46
CA TYR A 11 30.77 -63.11 13.01
C TYR A 11 31.15 -61.61 12.88
N LEU A 12 30.69 -60.97 11.80
CA LEU A 12 30.19 -59.59 11.86
C LEU A 12 29.01 -59.43 10.89
N LEU A 13 27.84 -59.21 11.48
CA LEU A 13 26.56 -58.94 10.86
C LEU A 13 26.56 -57.50 10.32
N LEU A 14 26.49 -57.30 9.00
CA LEU A 14 26.28 -55.97 8.42
C LEU A 14 24.82 -55.55 8.64
N LEU A 15 24.59 -54.75 9.69
CA LEU A 15 23.36 -53.99 9.90
C LEU A 15 23.35 -52.78 8.95
N LEU A 16 22.43 -52.78 7.99
CA LEU A 16 22.05 -51.60 7.21
C LEU A 16 21.35 -50.61 8.14
N LEU A 17 22.06 -49.55 8.54
CA LEU A 17 21.48 -48.35 9.12
C LEU A 17 20.78 -47.54 8.01
N PRO A 18 19.51 -47.14 8.19
CA PRO A 18 18.94 -46.10 7.36
C PRO A 18 19.58 -44.76 7.73
N CYS A 19 20.12 -44.10 6.71
CA CYS A 19 20.65 -42.75 6.79
C CYS A 19 19.51 -41.80 7.17
N PHE A 20 19.53 -41.28 8.40
CA PHE A 20 18.74 -40.12 8.80
C PHE A 20 19.28 -38.89 8.06
N ALA A 21 18.70 -38.59 6.90
CA ALA A 21 18.82 -37.27 6.32
C ALA A 21 17.88 -36.34 7.09
N PHE A 22 18.49 -35.39 7.80
CA PHE A 22 17.84 -34.27 8.46
C PHE A 22 16.80 -33.63 7.54
N HIS A 23 15.52 -33.75 7.91
CA HIS A 23 14.52 -32.78 7.47
C HIS A 23 14.88 -31.46 8.14
N PRO A 24 15.07 -30.34 7.41
CA PRO A 24 14.84 -29.05 8.02
C PRO A 24 13.36 -28.99 8.39
N THR A 25 13.12 -29.02 9.69
CA THR A 25 11.82 -28.80 10.31
C THR A 25 11.19 -27.53 9.77
N SER A 26 9.90 -27.60 9.50
CA SER A 26 9.03 -26.46 9.22
C SER A 26 9.36 -25.31 10.16
N VAL A 27 9.88 -24.20 9.62
CA VAL A 27 9.81 -22.92 10.31
C VAL A 27 8.33 -22.55 10.30
N ASP A 28 7.71 -22.72 11.46
CA ASP A 28 6.41 -22.17 11.80
C ASP A 28 6.47 -20.66 11.55
N ARG A 29 5.92 -20.20 10.41
CA ARG A 29 5.77 -18.78 10.12
C ARG A 29 4.55 -18.27 10.88
N ARG A 30 4.77 -17.98 12.16
CA ARG A 30 3.92 -17.06 12.93
C ARG A 30 4.75 -15.83 13.29
N GLU A 31 4.16 -14.69 12.96
CA GLU A 31 4.61 -13.31 13.17
C GLU A 31 5.80 -12.92 12.26
N VAL A 32 5.71 -11.81 11.52
CA VAL A 32 5.80 -10.45 12.07
C VAL A 32 4.89 -9.48 11.33
N SER A 33 4.09 -8.75 12.10
CA SER A 33 3.45 -7.48 11.73
C SER A 33 4.52 -6.45 11.35
N THR A 34 4.69 -6.16 10.06
CA THR A 34 5.68 -5.20 9.55
C THR A 34 5.09 -3.81 9.36
N ALA A 35 4.57 -3.21 10.44
CA ALA A 35 4.18 -1.80 10.45
C ALA A 35 4.35 -1.15 11.85
N LEU A 36 5.42 -1.50 12.57
CA LEU A 36 5.73 -0.95 13.90
C LEU A 36 7.25 -0.85 14.09
N PHE A 37 7.94 -0.01 13.31
CA PHE A 37 9.37 0.25 13.53
C PHE A 37 9.76 1.73 13.42
N ALA A 38 8.91 2.63 13.93
CA ALA A 38 9.31 4.03 14.13
C ALA A 38 8.44 4.85 15.10
N ALA A 39 7.69 4.20 15.98
CA ALA A 39 7.10 4.90 17.10
C ALA A 39 8.17 5.01 18.20
N ASN A 40 8.55 6.23 18.55
CA ASN A 40 9.49 6.49 19.64
C ASN A 40 8.78 6.40 21.01
N THR A 41 7.46 6.61 21.03
CA THR A 41 6.62 6.39 22.21
C THR A 41 5.49 5.44 21.84
N GLN A 42 5.34 4.35 22.59
CA GLN A 42 4.25 3.38 22.43
C GLN A 42 3.65 3.05 23.79
N GLU A 43 2.33 3.16 23.90
CA GLU A 43 1.52 2.72 25.02
C GLU A 43 0.59 1.61 24.55
N THR A 44 0.84 0.38 25.01
CA THR A 44 0.02 -0.80 24.69
C THR A 44 -1.15 -0.96 25.66
N PHE A 45 -1.23 -0.14 26.72
CA PHE A 45 -2.25 -0.24 27.77
C PHE A 45 -2.25 -1.55 28.58
N ASP A 46 -1.27 -2.44 28.36
CA ASP A 46 -1.16 -3.75 29.02
C ASP A 46 -0.77 -3.72 30.51
N THR A 47 -0.50 -2.52 31.04
CA THR A 47 -0.10 -2.33 32.44
C THR A 47 -1.14 -1.55 33.23
N GLY A 48 -1.02 -1.54 34.56
CA GLY A 48 -1.97 -0.85 35.42
C GLY A 48 -3.33 -1.55 35.54
N THR A 49 -4.23 -0.95 36.32
CA THR A 49 -5.57 -1.49 36.57
C THR A 49 -6.54 -0.36 36.84
N LYS A 50 -7.72 -0.41 36.20
CA LYS A 50 -8.86 0.45 36.50
C LYS A 50 -10.14 -0.26 36.09
N THR A 51 -10.98 -0.60 37.07
CA THR A 51 -12.11 -1.51 36.88
C THR A 51 -13.48 -0.83 36.90
N ASP A 52 -13.57 0.40 37.39
CA ASP A 52 -14.78 1.21 37.39
C ASP A 52 -14.71 2.35 36.36
N TYR A 53 -15.86 2.91 35.99
CA TYR A 53 -15.98 3.95 34.96
C TYR A 53 -15.80 5.39 35.47
N ALA A 54 -15.66 5.63 36.79
CA ALA A 54 -15.50 6.98 37.32
C ALA A 54 -14.18 7.60 36.83
N THR A 55 -14.08 8.93 36.78
CA THR A 55 -12.81 9.56 36.38
C THR A 55 -11.68 9.17 37.34
N GLY A 56 -10.56 8.70 36.78
CA GLY A 56 -9.39 8.35 37.57
C GLY A 56 -8.10 8.34 36.76
N THR A 57 -6.98 8.60 37.44
CA THR A 57 -5.64 8.54 36.87
C THR A 57 -5.05 7.15 37.06
N VAL A 58 -4.44 6.61 36.01
CA VAL A 58 -3.74 5.32 36.01
C VAL A 58 -2.31 5.54 35.56
N ALA A 59 -1.36 4.98 36.31
CA ALA A 59 0.04 4.93 35.90
C ALA A 59 0.21 3.76 34.90
N LEU A 60 0.59 4.08 33.67
CA LEU A 60 0.89 3.14 32.59
C LEU A 60 2.36 3.24 32.20
N THR A 61 2.77 2.43 31.21
CA THR A 61 4.17 2.32 30.78
C THR A 61 4.76 3.67 30.34
N THR A 62 3.99 4.46 29.61
CA THR A 62 4.42 5.77 29.08
C THR A 62 4.28 6.92 30.06
N GLY A 63 3.46 6.76 31.12
CA GLY A 63 3.19 7.82 32.09
C GLY A 63 1.78 7.72 32.68
N ASN A 64 1.33 8.81 33.29
CA ASN A 64 -0.01 8.89 33.88
C ASN A 64 -1.07 9.21 32.82
N TRP A 65 -2.15 8.46 32.81
CA TRP A 65 -3.30 8.66 31.92
C TRP A 65 -4.57 8.84 32.74
N ILE A 66 -5.41 9.81 32.37
CA ILE A 66 -6.72 10.05 32.98
C ILE A 66 -7.79 9.41 32.10
N LEU A 67 -8.53 8.47 32.68
CA LEU A 67 -9.68 7.82 32.04
C LEU A 67 -10.96 8.38 32.66
N THR A 68 -11.83 8.95 31.83
CA THR A 68 -13.19 9.39 32.21
C THR A 68 -14.19 8.55 31.45
N ASP A 69 -15.17 7.94 32.14
CA ASP A 69 -16.05 6.93 31.55
C ASP A 69 -15.26 5.87 30.77
N GLY A 70 -14.14 5.44 31.36
CA GLY A 70 -13.23 4.46 30.79
C GLY A 70 -12.67 3.50 31.83
N VAL A 71 -12.39 2.27 31.39
CA VAL A 71 -11.73 1.20 32.17
C VAL A 71 -10.57 0.62 31.37
N LEU A 72 -9.68 -0.12 32.04
CA LEU A 72 -8.79 -1.08 31.40
C LEU A 72 -9.48 -2.45 31.41
N GLY A 73 -9.88 -2.91 30.23
CA GLY A 73 -10.71 -4.09 30.02
C GLY A 73 -9.91 -5.28 29.50
N ALA A 74 -10.06 -6.43 30.16
CA ALA A 74 -9.41 -7.69 29.80
C ALA A 74 -10.40 -8.81 29.44
N THR A 75 -11.69 -8.51 29.29
CA THR A 75 -12.72 -9.52 28.99
C THR A 75 -12.61 -10.03 27.56
N ASP A 76 -13.25 -11.16 27.23
CA ASP A 76 -13.25 -11.72 25.86
C ASP A 76 -13.92 -10.79 24.83
N ALA A 77 -14.80 -9.91 25.29
CA ALA A 77 -15.43 -8.90 24.45
C ALA A 77 -14.54 -7.66 24.22
N ASP A 78 -13.48 -7.48 25.02
CA ASP A 78 -12.46 -6.46 24.76
C ASP A 78 -11.57 -6.91 23.61
N ARG A 79 -11.61 -6.13 22.54
CA ARG A 79 -10.67 -6.26 21.43
C ARG A 79 -9.37 -5.61 21.85
N LYS A 80 -8.32 -6.41 21.89
CA LYS A 80 -7.02 -6.06 22.47
C LYS A 80 -5.91 -6.83 21.79
N ASN A 81 -4.73 -6.22 21.73
CA ASN A 81 -3.47 -6.82 21.33
C ASN A 81 -2.57 -6.91 22.56
N GLY A 82 -2.75 -7.97 23.35
CA GLY A 82 -2.07 -8.13 24.64
C GLY A 82 -3.03 -8.55 25.74
N ALA A 83 -2.75 -8.10 26.95
CA ALA A 83 -3.47 -8.45 28.17
C ALA A 83 -4.77 -7.66 28.35
N GLN A 84 -4.80 -6.37 27.98
CA GLN A 84 -5.96 -5.50 28.17
C GLN A 84 -5.94 -4.30 27.20
N ALA A 85 -7.10 -3.68 26.99
CA ALA A 85 -7.24 -2.46 26.19
C ALA A 85 -8.06 -1.42 26.96
N VAL A 86 -7.99 -0.15 26.54
CA VAL A 86 -8.90 0.86 27.08
C VAL A 86 -10.30 0.63 26.52
N ARG A 87 -11.32 0.64 27.38
CA ARG A 87 -12.73 0.59 26.97
C ARG A 87 -13.47 1.83 27.44
N LEU A 88 -13.91 2.66 26.50
CA LEU A 88 -14.69 3.87 26.75
C LEU A 88 -16.19 3.61 26.57
N GLN A 89 -17.02 4.26 27.38
CA GLN A 89 -18.48 4.30 27.24
C GLN A 89 -18.97 5.76 27.19
N GLY A 90 -20.25 5.97 26.87
CA GLY A 90 -20.86 7.31 26.87
C GLY A 90 -20.04 8.30 26.04
N ALA A 91 -19.76 9.47 26.61
CA ALA A 91 -18.86 10.49 26.03
C ALA A 91 -17.47 10.46 26.69
N GLY A 92 -16.97 9.25 26.97
CA GLY A 92 -15.72 9.02 27.69
C GLY A 92 -14.47 9.53 26.97
N LYS A 93 -13.41 9.68 27.76
CA LYS A 93 -12.14 10.25 27.34
C LYS A 93 -10.95 9.48 27.89
N LEU A 94 -9.88 9.47 27.11
CA LEU A 94 -8.56 9.00 27.50
C LEU A 94 -7.59 10.16 27.30
N THR A 95 -6.98 10.64 28.38
CA THR A 95 -6.15 11.87 28.39
C THR A 95 -4.75 11.58 28.89
N MET A 96 -3.73 12.04 28.19
CA MET A 96 -2.37 12.05 28.72
C MET A 96 -2.24 13.11 29.82
N ASP A 97 -1.70 12.71 30.98
CA ASP A 97 -1.36 13.62 32.08
C ASP A 97 0.15 13.92 32.14
N PHE A 98 0.79 13.86 30.98
CA PHE A 98 2.18 14.20 30.75
C PHE A 98 2.33 14.76 29.33
N TYR A 99 3.41 15.50 29.10
CA TYR A 99 3.78 16.01 27.78
C TYR A 99 4.88 15.15 27.17
N LEU A 100 4.79 14.91 25.87
CA LEU A 100 5.92 14.45 25.06
C LEU A 100 6.81 15.66 24.78
N PRO A 101 8.08 15.65 25.19
CA PRO A 101 8.93 16.86 25.18
C PRO A 101 9.38 17.29 23.78
N THR A 102 9.40 16.35 22.85
CA THR A 102 9.95 16.48 21.49
C THR A 102 8.90 16.83 20.46
N GLY A 103 7.61 16.82 20.81
CA GLY A 103 6.50 17.02 19.88
C GLY A 103 6.03 15.72 19.23
N ALA A 104 5.21 15.83 18.19
CA ALA A 104 4.69 14.69 17.46
C ALA A 104 4.51 14.99 15.96
N SER A 105 4.97 14.06 15.12
CA SER A 105 4.70 14.06 13.67
C SER A 105 3.41 13.29 13.37
N THR A 106 3.38 11.99 13.70
CA THR A 106 2.25 11.09 13.46
C THR A 106 1.81 10.37 14.73
N ILE A 107 0.51 10.07 14.82
CA ILE A 107 -0.10 9.30 15.90
C ILE A 107 -0.91 8.16 15.29
N THR A 108 -0.71 6.93 15.79
CA THR A 108 -1.53 5.77 15.43
C THR A 108 -2.21 5.20 16.66
N ILE A 109 -3.44 4.72 16.47
CA ILE A 109 -4.30 4.20 17.54
C ILE A 109 -5.10 3.04 16.98
N GLN A 110 -5.04 1.88 17.62
CA GLN A 110 -5.94 0.79 17.28
C GLN A 110 -7.30 0.98 17.94
N HIS A 111 -8.36 0.60 17.23
CA HIS A 111 -9.73 0.75 17.71
C HIS A 111 -10.65 -0.35 17.16
N ALA A 112 -11.68 -0.71 17.94
CA ALA A 112 -12.74 -1.64 17.55
C ALA A 112 -14.01 -1.42 18.40
N ILE A 113 -15.14 -1.98 17.95
CA ILE A 113 -16.35 -2.07 18.79
C ILE A 113 -16.13 -3.10 19.90
N TYR A 114 -16.69 -2.83 21.08
CA TYR A 114 -16.69 -3.81 22.16
C TYR A 114 -17.67 -4.95 21.85
N GLY A 115 -17.20 -6.19 21.87
CA GLY A 115 -18.03 -7.37 21.64
C GLY A 115 -18.82 -7.30 20.33
N SER A 116 -20.12 -7.03 20.47
CA SER A 116 -21.11 -6.83 19.40
C SER A 116 -21.92 -5.54 19.58
N ASP A 117 -21.38 -4.56 20.33
CA ASP A 117 -22.02 -3.25 20.52
C ASP A 117 -22.19 -2.54 19.15
N GLY A 118 -23.05 -1.50 19.11
CA GLY A 118 -23.17 -0.66 17.92
C GLY A 118 -21.91 0.16 17.62
N SER A 119 -21.91 0.85 16.48
CA SER A 119 -20.78 1.70 16.07
C SER A 119 -20.51 2.84 17.05
N SER A 120 -19.25 3.24 17.17
CA SER A 120 -18.82 4.40 17.96
C SER A 120 -18.02 5.40 17.13
N SER A 121 -18.33 6.68 17.21
CA SER A 121 -17.49 7.77 16.70
C SER A 121 -16.60 8.37 17.79
N TRP A 122 -15.39 8.80 17.42
CA TRP A 122 -14.41 9.43 18.30
C TRP A 122 -13.44 10.36 17.56
N GLU A 123 -12.71 11.18 18.31
CA GLU A 123 -11.79 12.20 17.79
C GLU A 123 -10.48 12.22 18.57
N LEU A 124 -9.37 12.55 17.89
CA LEU A 124 -8.09 12.86 18.52
C LEU A 124 -7.94 14.37 18.71
N TRP A 125 -7.47 14.79 19.87
CA TRP A 125 -7.21 16.18 20.21
C TRP A 125 -5.80 16.34 20.75
N ALA A 126 -5.15 17.44 20.44
CA ALA A 126 -3.81 17.79 20.91
C ALA A 126 -3.82 19.11 21.67
N GLN A 127 -2.98 19.20 22.71
CA GLN A 127 -2.68 20.42 23.44
C GLN A 127 -1.17 20.67 23.36
N ALA A 128 -0.78 21.68 22.57
CA ALA A 128 0.61 22.12 22.46
C ALA A 128 0.90 23.18 23.52
N GLN A 129 2.01 23.04 24.24
CA GLN A 129 2.43 24.02 25.25
C GLN A 129 3.01 25.29 24.62
N SER A 130 3.42 25.24 23.35
CA SER A 130 4.01 26.38 22.63
C SER A 130 3.09 27.61 22.53
N CYS A 131 1.77 27.44 22.63
CA CYS A 131 0.82 28.56 22.67
C CYS A 131 0.58 29.14 24.07
N ASN A 132 1.05 28.48 25.15
CA ASN A 132 0.73 28.77 26.56
C ASN A 132 -0.77 28.94 26.86
N CYS A 133 -1.64 28.36 26.01
CA CYS A 133 -3.05 28.72 25.96
C CYS A 133 -3.98 27.62 26.50
N ASN A 134 -3.44 26.48 26.97
CA ASN A 134 -4.21 25.30 27.41
C ASN A 134 -5.33 24.88 26.44
N LYS A 135 -5.20 25.23 25.16
CA LYS A 135 -6.23 24.99 24.14
C LYS A 135 -6.04 23.62 23.55
N TRP A 136 -7.12 22.85 23.50
CA TRP A 136 -7.19 21.62 22.74
C TRP A 136 -7.60 21.92 21.29
N THR A 137 -6.87 21.34 20.34
CA THR A 137 -7.16 21.41 18.91
C THR A 137 -7.43 20.00 18.39
N LYS A 138 -8.50 19.83 17.61
CA LYS A 138 -8.82 18.55 16.97
C LYS A 138 -7.79 18.23 15.89
N LEU A 139 -7.35 16.98 15.83
CA LEU A 139 -6.49 16.44 14.79
C LEU A 139 -7.28 15.52 13.87
N GLY A 140 -7.14 15.74 12.56
CA GLY A 140 -7.79 14.92 11.54
C GLY A 140 -9.33 14.91 11.59
N ASN A 141 -9.88 13.91 10.91
CA ASN A 141 -11.33 13.69 10.85
C ASN A 141 -11.84 12.89 12.04
N THR A 142 -13.16 12.96 12.29
CA THR A 142 -13.82 12.07 13.26
C THR A 142 -13.75 10.63 12.74
N VAL A 143 -13.27 9.71 13.57
CA VAL A 143 -13.17 8.28 13.23
C VAL A 143 -14.49 7.60 13.56
N SER A 144 -14.98 6.77 12.65
CA SER A 144 -16.14 5.90 12.88
C SER A 144 -15.68 4.45 13.04
N THR A 145 -15.85 3.90 14.24
CA THR A 145 -15.53 2.52 14.57
C THR A 145 -16.76 1.64 14.38
N THR A 146 -16.71 0.76 13.39
CA THR A 146 -17.79 -0.19 13.06
C THR A 146 -17.34 -1.66 13.13
N SER A 147 -16.03 -1.92 13.02
CA SER A 147 -15.46 -3.27 13.02
C SER A 147 -15.30 -3.85 14.43
N ASN A 148 -15.50 -5.16 14.56
CA ASN A 148 -15.21 -5.96 15.76
C ASN A 148 -13.78 -6.53 15.78
N THR A 149 -12.98 -6.26 14.76
CA THR A 149 -11.54 -6.49 14.72
C THR A 149 -10.82 -5.16 14.90
N LEU A 150 -9.63 -5.19 15.53
CA LEU A 150 -8.82 -3.98 15.67
C LEU A 150 -8.46 -3.42 14.29
N GLN A 151 -8.70 -2.13 14.12
CA GLN A 151 -8.31 -1.33 12.97
C GLN A 151 -7.40 -0.20 13.45
N THR A 152 -6.48 0.26 12.61
CA THR A 152 -5.57 1.35 12.97
C THR A 152 -6.04 2.67 12.37
N ALA A 153 -6.30 3.66 13.21
CA ALA A 153 -6.46 5.06 12.79
C ALA A 153 -5.11 5.77 12.85
N ALA A 154 -4.81 6.60 11.85
CA ALA A 154 -3.60 7.40 11.78
C ALA A 154 -3.93 8.89 11.67
N PHE A 155 -3.16 9.73 12.36
CA PHE A 155 -3.32 11.18 12.39
C PHE A 155 -1.98 11.87 12.17
N THR A 156 -1.99 12.90 11.32
CA THR A 156 -0.88 13.84 11.18
C THR A 156 -1.05 14.98 12.18
N ALA A 157 -0.05 15.22 13.03
CA ALA A 157 -0.02 16.33 13.97
C ALA A 157 0.94 17.44 13.52
N ASN A 158 2.18 17.08 13.17
CA ASN A 158 3.27 18.03 12.86
C ASN A 158 3.42 19.15 13.92
N ILE A 159 3.33 18.79 15.20
CA ILE A 159 3.42 19.72 16.33
C ILE A 159 4.81 19.65 16.93
N SER A 160 5.51 20.78 16.96
CA SER A 160 6.82 20.91 17.61
C SER A 160 6.73 21.22 19.10
N GLY A 161 7.73 20.75 19.86
CA GLY A 161 7.84 20.99 21.30
C GLY A 161 6.75 20.28 22.11
N ASN A 162 6.70 20.58 23.42
CA ASN A 162 5.83 19.87 24.35
C ASN A 162 4.38 19.74 23.88
N VAL A 163 3.93 18.50 23.65
CA VAL A 163 2.55 18.18 23.23
C VAL A 163 1.97 17.03 24.04
N LYS A 164 0.66 17.05 24.27
CA LYS A 164 -0.08 15.91 24.82
C LYS A 164 -1.40 15.70 24.13
N PHE A 165 -1.96 14.50 24.26
CA PHE A 165 -3.13 14.06 23.50
C PHE A 165 -4.32 13.69 24.39
N GLU A 166 -5.52 13.84 23.82
CA GLU A 166 -6.79 13.40 24.41
C GLU A 166 -7.63 12.74 23.31
N ILE A 167 -8.06 11.51 23.56
CA ILE A 167 -9.01 10.80 22.71
C ILE A 167 -10.40 11.02 23.29
N ARG A 168 -11.34 11.49 22.47
CA ARG A 168 -12.71 11.79 22.88
C ARG A 168 -13.69 10.92 22.12
N LYS A 169 -14.42 10.05 22.83
CA LYS A 169 -15.59 9.40 22.25
C LYS A 169 -16.69 10.45 22.06
N THR A 170 -17.16 10.62 20.83
CA THR A 170 -18.18 11.63 20.49
C THR A 170 -19.56 11.02 20.34
N SER A 171 -19.61 9.74 19.98
CA SER A 171 -20.85 8.96 20.00
C SER A 171 -21.30 8.78 21.44
N GLY A 172 -22.50 9.27 21.77
CA GLY A 172 -23.13 8.99 23.07
C GLY A 172 -23.69 7.56 23.15
N GLY A 173 -24.54 7.34 24.16
CA GLY A 173 -25.29 6.07 24.31
C GLY A 173 -24.50 4.94 24.94
N SER A 174 -25.00 3.71 24.77
CA SER A 174 -24.49 2.51 25.43
C SER A 174 -23.38 1.78 24.67
N ALA A 175 -23.15 2.11 23.40
CA ALA A 175 -22.11 1.47 22.59
C ALA A 175 -20.72 1.84 23.11
N ARG A 176 -19.90 0.83 23.38
CA ARG A 176 -18.54 0.98 23.91
C ARG A 176 -17.50 0.88 22.80
N LEU A 177 -16.41 1.61 23.01
CA LEU A 177 -15.26 1.71 22.11
C LEU A 177 -14.04 1.08 22.79
N ASN A 178 -13.41 0.11 22.15
CA ASN A 178 -12.07 -0.32 22.52
C ASN A 178 -11.03 0.55 21.81
N LEU A 179 -9.99 0.93 22.54
CA LEU A 179 -8.80 1.64 22.07
C LEU A 179 -7.58 0.88 22.57
N ASP A 180 -6.62 0.67 21.69
CA ASP A 180 -5.40 -0.07 21.99
C ASP A 180 -4.20 0.47 21.20
N ASP A 181 -2.99 0.05 21.56
CA ASP A 181 -1.74 0.34 20.85
C ASP A 181 -1.61 1.81 20.39
N PHE A 182 -1.56 2.73 21.34
CA PHE A 182 -1.33 4.15 21.07
C PHE A 182 0.15 4.38 20.80
N ALA A 183 0.48 4.86 19.61
CA ALA A 183 1.85 5.10 19.20
C ALA A 183 2.03 6.52 18.66
N VAL A 184 3.17 7.13 18.99
CA VAL A 184 3.57 8.46 18.53
C VAL A 184 4.97 8.40 17.95
N THR A 185 5.12 8.98 16.77
CA THR A 185 6.43 9.37 16.25
C THR A 185 6.69 10.82 16.61
N GLU A 186 7.85 11.12 17.19
CA GLU A 186 8.17 12.47 17.68
C GLU A 186 8.22 13.48 16.54
N PHE A 187 8.18 14.77 16.86
CA PHE A 187 8.38 15.81 15.86
C PHE A 187 9.87 16.00 15.60
N GLY A 188 10.25 16.11 14.33
CA GLY A 188 11.65 16.26 13.92
C GLY A 188 12.46 14.95 13.95
N THR A 189 11.99 13.91 14.63
CA THR A 189 12.18 12.55 14.13
C THR A 189 11.16 12.38 13.03
N GLU A 190 11.59 12.25 11.79
CA GLU A 190 10.64 11.92 10.73
C GLU A 190 9.88 10.66 11.19
N ALA A 191 8.54 10.75 11.19
CA ALA A 191 7.78 9.53 10.95
C ALA A 191 8.43 8.90 9.72
N PRO A 192 8.60 7.57 9.62
CA PRO A 192 8.88 7.03 8.32
C PRO A 192 7.74 7.55 7.49
N SER A 193 8.06 8.47 6.59
CA SER A 193 7.41 8.39 5.31
C SER A 193 7.49 6.92 4.95
N VAL A 194 6.38 6.37 4.46
CA VAL A 194 6.51 5.13 3.72
C VAL A 194 7.29 5.56 2.47
N ASP A 195 8.60 5.64 2.64
CA ASP A 195 9.56 6.05 1.66
C ASP A 195 9.51 4.98 0.59
N ASN A 196 9.58 5.39 -0.68
CA ASN A 196 9.49 4.43 -1.78
C ASN A 196 8.15 3.64 -1.80
N ASN A 197 7.06 4.19 -1.22
CA ASN A 197 5.74 3.54 -1.23
C ASN A 197 5.07 3.70 -2.59
N ASN A 198 4.70 2.59 -3.22
CA ASN A 198 3.96 2.56 -4.48
C ASN A 198 2.69 3.44 -4.55
N VAL A 199 2.09 3.87 -3.43
CA VAL A 199 0.95 4.81 -3.37
C VAL A 199 1.23 6.07 -2.53
N ALA A 200 2.49 6.48 -2.37
CA ALA A 200 2.85 7.66 -1.58
C ALA A 200 2.12 8.92 -2.06
N LEU A 201 1.93 9.05 -3.38
CA LEU A 201 1.27 10.21 -3.98
C LEU A 201 -0.25 10.17 -3.96
N GLY A 202 -0.89 9.07 -3.53
CA GLY A 202 -2.34 9.01 -3.38
C GLY A 202 -2.98 7.73 -3.91
N ASN A 203 -4.28 7.60 -3.64
CA ASN A 203 -5.13 6.53 -4.15
C ASN A 203 -6.11 7.14 -5.17
N PRO A 204 -5.83 7.04 -6.49
CA PRO A 204 -6.52 7.81 -7.53
C PRO A 204 -8.04 7.70 -7.56
N SER A 205 -8.59 6.54 -7.19
CA SER A 205 -10.02 6.25 -7.29
C SER A 205 -10.66 5.91 -5.95
N GLY A 206 -9.93 6.10 -4.84
CA GLY A 206 -10.38 5.65 -3.52
C GLY A 206 -10.63 4.14 -3.45
N ALA A 207 -9.85 3.33 -4.18
CA ALA A 207 -9.99 1.88 -4.21
C ALA A 207 -9.79 1.27 -2.81
N VAL A 208 -10.54 0.23 -2.49
CA VAL A 208 -10.52 -0.45 -1.17
C VAL A 208 -10.38 -1.97 -1.34
N THR A 209 -9.91 -2.66 -0.31
CA THR A 209 -9.75 -4.15 -0.29
C THR A 209 -11.07 -4.89 -0.01
N ASP A 210 -12.21 -4.22 -0.17
CA ASP A 210 -13.55 -4.80 0.02
C ASP A 210 -14.06 -5.36 -1.31
N VAL A 211 -14.37 -6.66 -1.33
CA VAL A 211 -14.83 -7.40 -2.51
C VAL A 211 -16.17 -6.91 -3.08
N SER A 212 -16.93 -6.12 -2.32
CA SER A 212 -18.14 -5.45 -2.81
C SER A 212 -17.83 -4.33 -3.81
N TYR A 213 -16.61 -3.78 -3.79
CA TYR A 213 -16.09 -2.78 -4.74
C TYR A 213 -15.37 -3.48 -5.89
N PHE A 214 -16.07 -4.42 -6.53
CA PHE A 214 -15.48 -5.34 -7.51
C PHE A 214 -14.95 -4.66 -8.79
N ASP A 215 -15.42 -3.46 -9.12
CA ASP A 215 -14.96 -2.65 -10.24
C ASP A 215 -13.90 -1.61 -9.83
N ASN A 216 -13.52 -1.57 -8.54
CA ASN A 216 -12.53 -0.65 -7.97
C ASN A 216 -11.78 -1.29 -6.77
N TYR A 217 -11.36 -2.54 -6.93
CA TYR A 217 -10.80 -3.36 -5.84
C TYR A 217 -9.30 -3.09 -5.68
N LEU A 218 -8.87 -2.66 -4.49
CA LEU A 218 -7.46 -2.41 -4.20
C LEU A 218 -6.71 -3.72 -4.06
N LEU A 219 -5.73 -3.93 -4.93
CA LEU A 219 -4.82 -5.07 -4.89
C LEU A 219 -3.40 -4.55 -4.66
N VAL A 220 -2.85 -4.90 -3.50
CA VAL A 220 -1.53 -4.45 -3.02
C VAL A 220 -0.52 -5.57 -3.23
N LYS A 221 0.57 -5.28 -3.94
CA LYS A 221 1.76 -6.13 -4.01
C LYS A 221 2.99 -5.33 -3.56
N PRO A 222 4.08 -5.98 -3.12
CA PRO A 222 5.32 -5.28 -2.79
C PRO A 222 5.86 -4.46 -3.97
N GLN A 223 5.69 -4.95 -5.20
CA GLN A 223 6.28 -4.34 -6.40
C GLN A 223 5.45 -3.19 -6.96
N TYR A 224 4.14 -3.18 -6.73
CA TYR A 224 3.22 -2.18 -7.28
C TYR A 224 1.84 -2.35 -6.61
N VAL A 225 1.01 -1.30 -6.67
CA VAL A 225 -0.37 -1.31 -6.17
C VAL A 225 -1.32 -0.98 -7.30
N MET A 226 -2.51 -1.56 -7.31
CA MET A 226 -3.50 -1.28 -8.35
C MET A 226 -4.92 -1.19 -7.80
N SER A 227 -5.76 -0.47 -8.54
CA SER A 227 -7.21 -0.71 -8.53
C SER A 227 -7.54 -1.69 -9.65
N TYR A 228 -8.09 -2.84 -9.30
CA TYR A 228 -8.50 -3.88 -10.25
C TYR A 228 -10.01 -3.80 -10.53
N ASN A 229 -10.37 -3.90 -11.81
CA ASN A 229 -11.75 -3.97 -12.23
C ASN A 229 -12.09 -5.39 -12.70
N ARG A 230 -12.83 -6.13 -11.88
CA ARG A 230 -13.22 -7.52 -12.15
C ARG A 230 -13.93 -7.67 -13.48
N ASP A 231 -14.86 -6.77 -13.77
CA ASP A 231 -15.76 -6.87 -14.93
C ASP A 231 -15.05 -6.45 -16.23
N GLN A 232 -13.94 -5.70 -16.13
CA GLN A 232 -13.09 -5.38 -17.27
C GLN A 232 -11.92 -6.35 -17.47
N GLY A 233 -11.58 -7.19 -16.48
CA GLY A 233 -10.46 -8.11 -16.56
C GLY A 233 -9.09 -7.41 -16.69
N LYS A 234 -8.96 -6.19 -16.18
CA LYS A 234 -7.75 -5.36 -16.24
C LYS A 234 -7.74 -4.35 -15.08
N PRO A 235 -6.59 -3.71 -14.76
CA PRO A 235 -6.60 -2.65 -13.78
C PRO A 235 -7.27 -1.38 -14.33
N ASN A 236 -7.85 -0.59 -13.42
CA ASN A 236 -8.23 0.80 -13.64
C ASN A 236 -6.97 1.68 -13.71
N TRP A 237 -6.08 1.47 -12.74
CA TRP A 237 -4.76 2.08 -12.65
C TRP A 237 -3.81 1.16 -11.87
N VAL A 238 -2.51 1.30 -12.11
CA VAL A 238 -1.40 0.69 -11.38
C VAL A 238 -0.41 1.78 -11.02
N SER A 239 0.02 1.83 -9.76
CA SER A 239 0.94 2.80 -9.21
C SER A 239 2.17 2.10 -8.63
N TRP A 240 3.35 2.64 -8.90
CA TRP A 240 4.61 2.15 -8.34
C TRP A 240 5.64 3.26 -8.18
N HIS A 241 6.50 3.07 -7.18
CA HIS A 241 7.74 3.81 -7.04
C HIS A 241 8.85 3.10 -7.81
N LEU A 242 9.83 3.83 -8.33
CA LEU A 242 10.98 3.26 -9.00
C LEU A 242 12.24 4.06 -8.65
N ASP A 243 13.21 3.37 -8.07
CA ASP A 243 14.57 3.88 -7.89
C ASP A 243 15.62 2.89 -8.43
N ILE A 244 16.89 3.11 -8.09
CA ILE A 244 17.96 2.21 -8.49
C ILE A 244 17.93 0.86 -7.75
N SER A 245 17.35 0.78 -6.54
CA SER A 245 17.28 -0.45 -5.74
C SER A 245 16.33 -1.49 -6.32
N ASP A 246 15.32 -1.04 -7.08
CA ASP A 246 14.41 -1.90 -7.84
C ASP A 246 15.05 -2.57 -9.06
N ARG A 247 16.21 -2.06 -9.48
CA ARG A 247 16.94 -2.51 -10.66
C ARG A 247 18.14 -3.36 -10.28
N GLY A 248 18.34 -4.41 -11.05
CA GLY A 248 19.44 -5.34 -10.92
C GLY A 248 19.65 -6.13 -12.20
N THR A 249 20.22 -7.32 -12.07
CA THR A 249 20.60 -8.20 -13.18
C THR A 249 19.66 -9.40 -13.33
N ALA A 250 18.51 -9.42 -12.67
CA ALA A 250 17.55 -10.52 -12.82
C ALA A 250 17.03 -10.56 -14.26
N ASP A 251 17.06 -11.76 -14.84
CA ASP A 251 16.55 -11.98 -16.18
C ASP A 251 15.03 -11.76 -16.23
N ARG A 252 14.55 -11.35 -17.40
CA ARG A 252 13.12 -11.26 -17.68
C ARG A 252 12.49 -12.65 -17.64
N GLN A 253 11.38 -12.79 -16.91
CA GLN A 253 10.79 -14.11 -16.65
C GLN A 253 9.83 -14.60 -17.76
N ASP A 254 9.09 -13.69 -18.41
CA ASP A 254 8.10 -14.02 -19.45
C ASP A 254 7.05 -15.08 -19.03
N ASP A 255 6.82 -15.22 -17.72
CA ASP A 255 5.97 -16.22 -17.08
C ASP A 255 4.54 -15.69 -16.86
N PHE A 256 3.92 -15.22 -17.96
CA PHE A 256 2.54 -14.72 -17.95
C PHE A 256 1.58 -15.73 -17.33
N ARG A 257 0.90 -15.32 -16.25
CA ARG A 257 0.04 -16.22 -15.48
C ARG A 257 -1.11 -15.49 -14.78
N ASN A 258 -2.14 -16.25 -14.49
CA ASN A 258 -3.24 -15.81 -13.65
C ASN A 258 -2.74 -15.35 -12.27
N ASP A 259 -3.47 -14.43 -11.65
CA ASP A 259 -3.16 -13.95 -10.31
C ASP A 259 -4.02 -14.69 -9.28
N PRO A 260 -3.44 -15.61 -8.47
CA PRO A 260 -4.19 -16.37 -7.49
C PRO A 260 -4.62 -15.54 -6.28
N SER A 261 -4.18 -14.28 -6.16
CA SER A 261 -4.61 -13.37 -5.08
C SER A 261 -5.96 -12.69 -5.33
N LEU A 262 -6.56 -12.88 -6.51
CA LEU A 262 -7.91 -12.40 -6.78
C LEU A 262 -8.94 -13.15 -5.91
N PRO A 263 -10.00 -12.48 -5.43
CA PRO A 263 -11.05 -13.11 -4.63
C PRO A 263 -11.67 -14.35 -5.28
N ASP A 264 -12.07 -15.30 -4.45
CA ASP A 264 -12.69 -16.55 -4.89
C ASP A 264 -13.91 -16.29 -5.79
N GLY A 265 -14.00 -17.05 -6.88
CA GLY A 265 -15.07 -16.95 -7.87
C GLY A 265 -14.88 -15.83 -8.90
N TRP A 266 -13.88 -14.95 -8.75
CA TRP A 266 -13.56 -13.98 -9.80
C TRP A 266 -12.84 -14.66 -10.96
N TYR A 267 -13.16 -14.21 -12.18
CA TYR A 267 -12.46 -14.69 -13.35
C TYR A 267 -10.99 -14.24 -13.31
N GLN A 268 -10.07 -15.19 -13.27
CA GLN A 268 -8.65 -14.89 -13.37
C GLN A 268 -8.23 -14.95 -14.83
N VAL A 269 -7.85 -13.79 -15.38
CA VAL A 269 -7.37 -13.68 -16.76
C VAL A 269 -6.17 -14.60 -16.97
N GLN A 270 -6.22 -15.39 -18.03
CA GLN A 270 -5.20 -16.36 -18.36
C GLN A 270 -4.22 -15.77 -19.38
N SER A 271 -3.02 -16.32 -19.47
CA SER A 271 -2.08 -15.94 -20.53
C SER A 271 -2.67 -16.16 -21.92
N THR A 272 -3.51 -17.20 -22.08
CA THR A 272 -4.19 -17.53 -23.34
C THR A 272 -5.34 -16.59 -23.70
N SER A 273 -5.83 -15.74 -22.79
CA SER A 273 -6.94 -14.79 -23.05
C SER A 273 -6.63 -13.76 -24.15
N TYR A 274 -5.34 -13.56 -24.46
CA TYR A 274 -4.88 -12.62 -25.48
C TYR A 274 -4.51 -13.30 -26.81
N SER A 275 -4.46 -14.63 -26.84
CA SER A 275 -3.97 -15.40 -27.98
C SER A 275 -4.81 -15.15 -29.23
N GLY A 276 -4.15 -14.81 -30.35
CA GLY A 276 -4.82 -14.55 -31.62
C GLY A 276 -5.68 -13.29 -31.64
N SER A 277 -5.56 -12.39 -30.65
CA SER A 277 -6.33 -11.14 -30.60
C SER A 277 -5.76 -10.03 -31.48
N GLY A 278 -4.45 -10.06 -31.74
CA GLY A 278 -3.72 -8.94 -32.37
C GLY A 278 -3.33 -7.83 -31.38
N PHE A 279 -3.56 -8.03 -30.08
CA PHE A 279 -3.08 -7.17 -29.01
C PHE A 279 -1.98 -7.87 -28.22
N ASP A 280 -1.02 -7.09 -27.77
CA ASP A 280 0.01 -7.55 -26.83
C ASP A 280 -0.56 -7.61 -25.41
N ARG A 281 0.11 -8.41 -24.58
CA ARG A 281 -0.01 -8.35 -23.11
C ARG A 281 0.79 -7.15 -22.63
N GLY A 282 0.20 -5.96 -22.75
CA GLY A 282 0.84 -4.69 -22.37
C GLY A 282 0.93 -4.58 -20.86
N HIS A 283 2.14 -4.40 -20.34
CA HIS A 283 2.36 -4.22 -18.90
C HIS A 283 1.93 -2.81 -18.48
N ASN A 284 1.36 -2.69 -17.27
CA ASN A 284 1.25 -1.38 -16.63
C ASN A 284 2.56 -1.05 -15.91
N CYS A 285 2.92 -1.83 -14.87
CA CYS A 285 4.27 -1.83 -14.29
C CYS A 285 5.18 -2.73 -15.14
N PRO A 286 6.20 -2.19 -15.84
CA PRO A 286 6.98 -2.97 -16.80
C PRO A 286 8.02 -3.87 -16.12
N SER A 287 8.31 -5.00 -16.75
CA SER A 287 9.31 -5.96 -16.28
C SER A 287 10.69 -5.33 -16.03
N ALA A 288 11.10 -4.39 -16.89
CA ALA A 288 12.41 -3.72 -16.78
C ALA A 288 12.55 -2.76 -15.57
N ASP A 289 11.44 -2.43 -14.91
CA ASP A 289 11.43 -1.63 -13.67
C ASP A 289 11.56 -2.50 -12.42
N ARG A 290 11.56 -3.83 -12.56
CA ARG A 290 11.66 -4.81 -11.46
C ARG A 290 12.68 -5.88 -11.82
N THR A 291 13.97 -5.54 -11.76
CA THR A 291 15.07 -6.47 -12.10
C THR A 291 16.01 -6.74 -10.93
N SER A 292 15.67 -6.31 -9.72
CA SER A 292 16.44 -6.57 -8.49
C SER A 292 16.47 -8.06 -8.12
N THR A 293 15.36 -8.78 -8.28
CA THR A 293 15.26 -10.23 -8.06
C THR A 293 14.36 -10.89 -9.12
N LEU A 294 14.52 -12.21 -9.30
CA LEU A 294 13.65 -12.99 -10.18
C LEU A 294 12.19 -12.94 -9.71
N GLU A 295 11.95 -12.92 -8.40
CA GLU A 295 10.60 -12.81 -7.82
C GLU A 295 9.96 -11.45 -8.15
N ASN A 296 10.69 -10.36 -7.98
CA ASN A 296 10.20 -9.03 -8.33
C ASN A 296 9.89 -8.92 -9.83
N ASN A 297 10.74 -9.50 -10.68
CA ASN A 297 10.49 -9.52 -12.12
C ASN A 297 9.27 -10.38 -12.48
N SER A 298 9.21 -11.60 -11.96
CA SER A 298 8.09 -12.54 -12.15
C SER A 298 6.77 -11.93 -11.72
N ALA A 299 6.74 -11.13 -10.64
CA ALA A 299 5.52 -10.46 -10.19
C ALA A 299 4.93 -9.54 -11.27
N THR A 300 5.73 -8.94 -12.16
CA THR A 300 5.22 -8.08 -13.24
C THR A 300 4.41 -8.83 -14.31
N PHE A 301 4.53 -10.17 -14.36
CA PHE A 301 3.85 -11.04 -15.34
C PHE A 301 2.50 -11.59 -14.87
N PHE A 302 1.98 -11.16 -13.72
CA PHE A 302 0.58 -11.44 -13.37
C PHE A 302 -0.36 -10.74 -14.37
N MET A 303 -1.39 -11.46 -14.83
CA MET A 303 -2.36 -10.90 -15.79
C MET A 303 -3.19 -9.74 -15.21
N THR A 304 -3.23 -9.56 -13.89
CA THR A 304 -3.80 -8.38 -13.21
C THR A 304 -3.03 -7.09 -13.50
N ASN A 305 -1.76 -7.18 -13.92
CA ASN A 305 -0.93 -6.06 -14.35
C ASN A 305 -1.00 -5.81 -15.88
N MET A 306 -1.84 -6.54 -16.61
CA MET A 306 -1.91 -6.46 -18.08
C MET A 306 -3.10 -5.63 -18.58
N MET A 307 -2.91 -4.98 -19.72
CA MET A 307 -3.97 -4.44 -20.55
C MET A 307 -3.79 -4.86 -22.02
N PRO A 308 -4.87 -5.08 -22.80
CA PRO A 308 -4.75 -5.24 -24.25
C PRO A 308 -4.17 -3.99 -24.90
N GLN A 309 -2.95 -4.07 -25.39
CA GLN A 309 -2.25 -2.93 -25.96
C GLN A 309 -1.89 -3.19 -27.43
N ALA A 310 -2.15 -2.21 -28.30
CA ALA A 310 -1.80 -2.32 -29.71
C ALA A 310 -0.27 -2.46 -29.85
N PRO A 311 0.24 -3.35 -30.71
CA PRO A 311 1.68 -3.63 -30.77
C PRO A 311 2.59 -2.42 -30.99
N ASN A 312 2.25 -1.50 -31.90
CA ASN A 312 3.04 -0.28 -32.09
C ASN A 312 2.95 0.69 -30.91
N ASN A 313 1.85 0.69 -30.14
CA ASN A 313 1.79 1.43 -28.89
C ASN A 313 2.75 0.78 -27.87
N ASN A 314 2.57 -0.51 -27.57
CA ASN A 314 3.36 -1.25 -26.58
C ASN A 314 4.87 -1.26 -26.88
N GLN A 315 5.25 -1.69 -28.08
CA GLN A 315 6.65 -2.03 -28.42
C GLN A 315 7.49 -0.83 -28.88
N LYS A 316 6.85 0.32 -29.15
CA LYS A 316 7.53 1.54 -29.61
C LYS A 316 7.19 2.70 -28.68
N THR A 317 6.09 3.41 -28.92
CA THR A 317 5.73 4.65 -28.20
C THR A 317 5.80 4.47 -26.68
N TRP A 318 5.21 3.40 -26.15
CA TRP A 318 5.18 3.11 -24.73
C TRP A 318 6.55 2.66 -24.19
N ALA A 319 7.21 1.73 -24.89
CA ALA A 319 8.55 1.27 -24.55
C ALA A 319 9.58 2.40 -24.54
N ASP A 320 9.47 3.37 -25.46
CA ASP A 320 10.35 4.53 -25.54
C ASP A 320 10.15 5.46 -24.34
N LEU A 321 8.92 5.70 -23.90
CA LEU A 321 8.66 6.44 -22.65
C LEU A 321 9.19 5.67 -21.43
N GLU A 322 8.99 4.36 -21.37
CA GLU A 322 9.51 3.54 -20.26
C GLU A 322 11.05 3.57 -20.22
N ASN A 323 11.71 3.49 -21.37
CA ASN A 323 13.15 3.64 -21.48
C ASN A 323 13.60 5.03 -21.02
N TYR A 324 12.91 6.08 -21.47
CA TYR A 324 13.20 7.45 -21.05
C TYR A 324 13.04 7.63 -19.54
N THR A 325 11.98 7.07 -18.95
CA THR A 325 11.72 7.11 -17.50
C THR A 325 12.91 6.55 -16.72
N ARG A 326 13.47 5.42 -17.16
CA ARG A 326 14.64 4.81 -16.51
C ARG A 326 15.94 5.62 -16.64
N THR A 327 16.01 6.62 -17.53
CA THR A 327 17.19 7.50 -17.65
C THR A 327 17.32 8.49 -16.48
N PHE A 328 16.24 8.72 -15.72
CA PHE A 328 16.29 9.57 -14.53
C PHE A 328 17.08 8.94 -13.37
N LEU A 329 17.23 7.61 -13.38
CA LEU A 329 18.00 6.87 -12.38
C LEU A 329 19.51 6.91 -12.67
N PRO A 330 20.39 6.86 -11.65
CA PRO A 330 20.08 6.75 -10.22
C PRO A 330 19.95 8.10 -9.50
N GLY A 331 20.13 9.22 -10.21
CA GLY A 331 20.17 10.56 -9.58
C GLY A 331 18.80 11.04 -9.10
N ASN A 332 17.74 10.48 -9.67
CA ASN A 332 16.37 10.67 -9.27
C ASN A 332 15.74 9.32 -8.93
N GLU A 333 14.60 9.39 -8.27
CA GLU A 333 13.58 8.38 -8.19
C GLU A 333 12.32 8.87 -8.93
N VAL A 334 11.46 7.95 -9.31
CA VAL A 334 10.23 8.29 -10.01
C VAL A 334 9.03 7.57 -9.43
N TYR A 335 7.92 8.29 -9.38
CA TYR A 335 6.62 7.73 -9.07
C TYR A 335 5.80 7.65 -10.35
N VAL A 336 5.29 6.47 -10.67
CA VAL A 336 4.56 6.24 -11.91
C VAL A 336 3.16 5.75 -11.59
N ILE A 337 2.17 6.41 -12.18
CA ILE A 337 0.77 5.97 -12.18
C ILE A 337 0.38 5.72 -13.63
N CYS A 338 -0.04 4.51 -13.94
CA CYS A 338 -0.39 4.06 -15.27
C CYS A 338 -1.83 3.56 -15.28
N GLY A 339 -2.56 3.77 -16.38
CA GLY A 339 -3.86 3.14 -16.55
C GLY A 339 -4.37 3.21 -17.97
N SER A 340 -5.64 2.83 -18.12
CA SER A 340 -6.30 2.84 -19.43
C SER A 340 -7.81 3.03 -19.28
N TYR A 341 -8.42 3.74 -20.24
CA TYR A 341 -9.84 4.06 -20.22
C TYR A 341 -10.47 3.97 -21.62
N GLY A 342 -11.81 4.08 -21.64
CA GLY A 342 -12.63 3.89 -22.84
C GLY A 342 -12.65 2.44 -23.30
N VAL A 343 -13.42 2.18 -24.35
CA VAL A 343 -13.57 0.85 -24.96
C VAL A 343 -13.34 0.96 -26.46
N GLY A 344 -12.48 0.10 -27.01
CA GLY A 344 -12.26 0.01 -28.45
C GLY A 344 -10.85 0.42 -28.88
N GLY A 345 -9.97 -0.56 -29.08
CA GLY A 345 -8.62 -0.38 -29.63
C GLY A 345 -8.48 -0.99 -31.02
N VAL A 346 -7.37 -0.73 -31.69
CA VAL A 346 -7.05 -1.33 -33.01
C VAL A 346 -5.70 -2.04 -32.96
N GLY A 347 -5.75 -3.37 -32.90
CA GLY A 347 -4.57 -4.25 -32.86
C GLY A 347 -3.96 -4.51 -34.23
N SER A 348 -3.10 -5.52 -34.33
CA SER A 348 -2.41 -5.91 -35.58
C SER A 348 -3.24 -6.78 -36.52
N ASN A 349 -4.29 -7.43 -36.02
CA ASN A 349 -4.99 -8.47 -36.76
C ASN A 349 -5.94 -7.98 -37.86
N ASN A 350 -6.29 -6.69 -37.90
CA ASN A 350 -6.95 -5.92 -38.97
C ASN A 350 -7.25 -4.50 -38.44
N ALA A 351 -7.43 -3.49 -39.30
CA ALA A 351 -7.71 -2.09 -38.92
C ALA A 351 -9.11 -1.84 -38.30
N THR A 352 -9.71 -2.86 -37.70
CA THR A 352 -11.04 -2.82 -37.07
C THR A 352 -10.92 -2.61 -35.58
N VAL A 353 -11.88 -1.87 -35.02
CA VAL A 353 -11.99 -1.66 -33.58
C VAL A 353 -12.39 -2.98 -32.90
N VAL A 354 -11.65 -3.34 -31.86
CA VAL A 354 -11.93 -4.49 -30.98
C VAL A 354 -12.26 -3.96 -29.59
N ASN A 355 -13.41 -4.37 -29.05
CA ASN A 355 -13.90 -3.90 -27.75
C ASN A 355 -13.50 -4.81 -26.60
N THR A 356 -13.43 -6.12 -26.84
CA THR A 356 -13.17 -7.12 -25.80
C THR A 356 -12.41 -8.31 -26.37
N LEU A 357 -11.61 -8.96 -25.53
CA LEU A 357 -10.99 -10.26 -25.79
C LEU A 357 -11.69 -11.35 -24.96
N ASP A 358 -11.31 -12.59 -25.23
CA ASP A 358 -11.64 -13.75 -24.40
C ASP A 358 -13.12 -13.87 -24.03
N GLN A 359 -13.97 -13.86 -25.06
CA GLN A 359 -15.43 -13.98 -24.93
C GLN A 359 -16.07 -12.85 -24.09
N GLY A 360 -15.48 -11.64 -24.11
CA GLY A 360 -16.01 -10.48 -23.40
C GLY A 360 -15.39 -10.25 -22.02
N ARG A 361 -14.51 -11.14 -21.56
CA ARG A 361 -13.97 -11.11 -20.19
C ARG A 361 -12.81 -10.14 -19.98
N VAL A 362 -12.20 -9.67 -21.05
CA VAL A 362 -11.12 -8.67 -20.98
C VAL A 362 -11.48 -7.51 -21.88
N THR A 363 -11.66 -6.33 -21.31
CA THR A 363 -11.97 -5.11 -22.06
C THR A 363 -10.72 -4.58 -22.76
N VAL A 364 -10.83 -4.25 -24.04
CA VAL A 364 -9.79 -3.56 -24.80
C VAL A 364 -9.97 -2.05 -24.60
N PRO A 365 -9.02 -1.36 -23.95
CA PRO A 365 -9.14 0.07 -23.75
C PRO A 365 -8.99 0.83 -25.06
N ALA A 366 -9.68 1.97 -25.18
CA ALA A 366 -9.49 2.87 -26.30
C ALA A 366 -8.23 3.73 -26.15
N ARG A 367 -7.83 4.02 -24.90
CA ARG A 367 -6.73 4.93 -24.57
C ARG A 367 -5.90 4.41 -23.40
N CYS A 368 -4.59 4.68 -23.44
CA CYS A 368 -3.62 4.31 -22.41
C CYS A 368 -2.94 5.60 -21.92
N TRP A 369 -2.79 5.76 -20.61
CA TRP A 369 -2.22 6.96 -20.01
C TRP A 369 -1.19 6.62 -18.94
N LYS A 370 -0.24 7.53 -18.74
CA LYS A 370 0.80 7.41 -17.72
C LYS A 370 1.17 8.79 -17.19
N VAL A 371 1.30 8.90 -15.88
CA VAL A 371 1.81 10.07 -15.14
C VAL A 371 3.09 9.65 -14.44
N ILE A 372 4.16 10.43 -14.62
CA ILE A 372 5.48 10.21 -14.03
C ILE A 372 5.86 11.46 -13.26
N VAL A 373 6.12 11.31 -11.96
CA VAL A 373 6.63 12.37 -11.09
C VAL A 373 8.12 12.09 -10.86
N VAL A 374 8.98 13.06 -11.20
CA VAL A 374 10.44 12.91 -11.09
C VAL A 374 10.96 13.69 -9.89
N LEU A 375 11.62 13.00 -8.95
CA LEU A 375 12.18 13.59 -7.74
C LEU A 375 13.65 13.21 -7.60
N PRO A 376 14.54 14.11 -7.12
CA PRO A 376 15.86 13.68 -6.67
C PRO A 376 15.72 12.60 -5.60
N VAL A 377 16.62 11.60 -5.55
CA VAL A 377 16.59 10.57 -4.50
C VAL A 377 16.62 11.18 -3.10
N GLY A 378 15.80 10.69 -2.17
CA GLY A 378 15.86 11.01 -0.75
C GLY A 378 14.55 10.74 -0.02
N ASP A 379 14.45 11.11 1.25
CA ASP A 379 13.31 10.68 2.07
C ASP A 379 12.10 11.64 1.99
N ASN A 380 10.92 11.16 2.38
CA ASN A 380 9.67 11.94 2.48
C ASN A 380 9.15 12.45 1.13
N ASP A 381 9.15 11.57 0.15
CA ASP A 381 8.85 11.85 -1.26
C ASP A 381 7.67 12.78 -1.53
N ALA A 382 6.49 12.48 -0.97
CA ALA A 382 5.30 13.29 -1.19
C ALA A 382 5.49 14.76 -0.75
N SER A 383 6.28 15.00 0.31
CA SER A 383 6.56 16.34 0.81
C SER A 383 7.58 17.12 -0.04
N ARG A 384 8.37 16.42 -0.85
CA ARG A 384 9.38 17.03 -1.75
C ARG A 384 8.77 17.45 -3.08
N VAL A 385 7.60 16.93 -3.43
CA VAL A 385 6.84 17.40 -4.59
C VAL A 385 6.39 18.84 -4.37
N ASN A 386 6.76 19.72 -5.29
CA ASN A 386 6.43 21.13 -5.26
C ASN A 386 6.10 21.65 -6.66
N ALA A 387 5.75 22.94 -6.76
CA ALA A 387 5.36 23.59 -8.01
C ALA A 387 6.39 23.48 -9.17
N ASN A 388 7.67 23.19 -8.87
CA ASN A 388 8.74 23.04 -9.86
C ASN A 388 9.10 21.58 -10.17
N THR A 389 8.49 20.62 -9.47
CA THR A 389 8.69 19.19 -9.75
C THR A 389 8.27 18.87 -11.18
N ARG A 390 9.10 18.12 -11.90
CA ARG A 390 8.78 17.71 -13.27
C ARG A 390 7.75 16.59 -13.25
N ILE A 391 6.60 16.85 -13.86
CA ILE A 391 5.54 15.86 -14.08
C ILE A 391 5.42 15.62 -15.57
N ILE A 392 5.55 14.36 -16.01
CA ILE A 392 5.33 13.95 -17.39
C ILE A 392 4.03 13.16 -17.43
N ALA A 393 3.02 13.71 -18.10
CA ALA A 393 1.76 13.01 -18.34
C ALA A 393 1.57 12.78 -19.84
N ILE A 394 1.23 11.56 -20.24
CA ILE A 394 0.86 11.23 -21.63
C ILE A 394 -0.48 10.51 -21.69
N ASP A 395 -1.17 10.67 -22.82
CA ASP A 395 -2.40 9.95 -23.14
C ASP A 395 -2.38 9.52 -24.62
N THR A 396 -2.23 8.22 -24.86
CA THR A 396 -2.10 7.62 -26.19
C THR A 396 -3.38 6.94 -26.66
N PRO A 397 -3.74 7.05 -27.96
CA PRO A 397 -4.74 6.17 -28.53
C PRO A 397 -4.20 4.74 -28.59
N ASN A 398 -5.01 3.75 -28.23
CA ASN A 398 -4.61 2.34 -28.24
C ASN A 398 -4.78 1.71 -29.64
N VAL A 399 -4.01 2.22 -30.60
CA VAL A 399 -4.11 1.87 -32.01
C VAL A 399 -2.75 1.56 -32.61
N ASN A 400 -2.70 0.65 -33.59
CA ASN A 400 -1.45 0.29 -34.24
C ASN A 400 -0.92 1.36 -35.21
N SER A 401 -1.72 2.38 -35.55
CA SER A 401 -1.30 3.50 -36.42
C SER A 401 -0.71 4.69 -35.67
N ILE A 402 -0.39 4.51 -34.38
CA ILE A 402 0.17 5.55 -33.51
C ILE A 402 1.57 6.01 -33.98
N ASP A 403 1.91 7.27 -33.72
CA ASP A 403 3.26 7.81 -33.87
C ASP A 403 4.19 7.22 -32.79
N THR A 404 5.44 6.94 -33.14
CA THR A 404 6.42 6.38 -32.22
C THR A 404 6.97 7.41 -31.22
N ASN A 405 6.92 8.70 -31.56
CA ASN A 405 7.35 9.76 -30.67
C ASN A 405 6.30 10.00 -29.57
N TRP A 406 6.53 9.38 -28.42
CA TRP A 406 5.66 9.51 -27.23
C TRP A 406 5.44 10.97 -26.81
N GLY A 407 6.41 11.85 -27.08
CA GLY A 407 6.35 13.27 -26.74
C GLY A 407 5.20 14.01 -27.44
N THR A 408 4.66 13.48 -28.54
CA THR A 408 3.50 14.03 -29.25
C THR A 408 2.17 13.82 -28.51
N TYR A 409 2.15 12.91 -27.53
CA TYR A 409 0.98 12.54 -26.73
C TYR A 409 0.98 13.15 -25.33
N ARG A 410 1.87 14.11 -25.08
CA ARG A 410 1.91 14.83 -23.81
C ARG A 410 0.61 15.57 -23.55
N THR A 411 0.19 15.52 -22.30
CA THR A 411 -1.03 16.16 -21.80
C THR A 411 -0.78 16.68 -20.37
N SER A 412 -1.80 17.27 -19.75
CA SER A 412 -1.80 17.64 -18.34
C SER A 412 -2.40 16.52 -17.48
N VAL A 413 -2.09 16.49 -16.18
CA VAL A 413 -2.73 15.55 -15.25
C VAL A 413 -4.23 15.85 -15.16
N ASP A 414 -4.62 17.13 -15.09
CA ASP A 414 -6.02 17.59 -15.13
C ASP A 414 -6.83 16.96 -16.29
N ALA A 415 -6.21 16.81 -17.46
CA ALA A 415 -6.88 16.25 -18.62
C ALA A 415 -7.12 14.73 -18.48
N ILE A 416 -6.19 14.01 -17.84
CA ILE A 416 -6.35 12.59 -17.52
C ILE A 416 -7.41 12.41 -16.45
N GLU A 417 -7.39 13.22 -15.40
CA GLU A 417 -8.42 13.21 -14.34
C GLU A 417 -9.80 13.49 -14.92
N LYS A 418 -9.92 14.51 -15.78
CA LYS A 418 -11.17 14.80 -16.48
C LYS A 418 -11.67 13.63 -17.34
N ALA A 419 -10.76 12.88 -17.95
CA ALA A 419 -11.12 11.74 -18.79
C ALA A 419 -11.50 10.48 -17.98
N THR A 420 -10.96 10.34 -16.77
CA THR A 420 -11.06 9.12 -15.96
C THR A 420 -12.00 9.26 -14.75
N GLY A 421 -12.22 10.47 -14.26
CA GLY A 421 -12.90 10.75 -13.00
C GLY A 421 -12.04 10.50 -11.75
N TYR A 422 -10.73 10.30 -11.91
CA TYR A 422 -9.79 10.09 -10.81
C TYR A 422 -9.26 11.40 -10.23
N ASP A 423 -8.75 11.33 -9.01
CA ASP A 423 -8.01 12.37 -8.29
C ASP A 423 -6.56 11.86 -8.11
N LEU A 424 -5.74 12.10 -9.12
CA LEU A 424 -4.35 11.69 -9.19
C LEU A 424 -3.52 12.59 -8.28
N LEU A 425 -2.46 12.06 -7.70
CA LEU A 425 -1.59 12.83 -6.79
C LEU A 425 -2.34 13.40 -5.54
N SER A 426 -3.48 12.80 -5.18
CA SER A 426 -4.39 13.24 -4.11
C SER A 426 -3.78 13.40 -2.70
N ASN A 427 -2.62 12.82 -2.41
CA ASN A 427 -1.93 13.06 -1.14
C ASN A 427 -1.10 14.35 -1.12
N LEU A 428 -0.93 15.03 -2.25
CA LEU A 428 -0.21 16.29 -2.32
C LEU A 428 -1.07 17.45 -1.80
N PRO A 429 -0.46 18.55 -1.29
CA PRO A 429 -1.19 19.77 -0.97
C PRO A 429 -1.94 20.33 -2.19
N VAL A 430 -3.19 20.76 -2.00
CA VAL A 430 -4.06 21.25 -3.09
C VAL A 430 -3.45 22.42 -3.88
N ASP A 431 -2.67 23.28 -3.23
CA ASP A 431 -1.96 24.39 -3.88
C ASP A 431 -0.81 23.90 -4.78
N VAL A 432 -0.15 22.80 -4.40
CA VAL A 432 0.83 22.12 -5.26
C VAL A 432 0.15 21.43 -6.44
N GLN A 433 -0.89 20.64 -6.18
CA GLN A 433 -1.72 19.96 -7.21
C GLN A 433 -2.15 20.94 -8.31
N THR A 434 -2.82 22.03 -7.90
CA THR A 434 -3.33 23.09 -8.81
C THR A 434 -2.26 23.59 -9.80
N VAL A 435 -1.00 23.68 -9.35
CA VAL A 435 0.10 24.19 -10.18
C VAL A 435 0.70 23.10 -11.06
N ILE A 436 0.94 21.90 -10.54
CA ILE A 436 1.64 20.86 -11.29
C ILE A 436 0.72 20.11 -12.25
N GLU A 437 -0.55 19.94 -11.90
CA GLU A 437 -1.49 19.11 -12.66
C GLU A 437 -2.04 19.80 -13.90
N SER A 438 -2.07 21.14 -13.89
CA SER A 438 -2.48 21.97 -15.04
C SER A 438 -1.40 22.14 -16.10
N LYS A 439 -0.14 21.80 -15.80
CA LYS A 439 0.99 21.93 -16.73
C LYS A 439 1.07 20.75 -17.69
N VAL A 440 1.51 21.04 -18.91
CA VAL A 440 1.96 20.03 -19.88
C VAL A 440 3.49 20.07 -19.92
N ASP A 441 4.14 18.93 -19.70
CA ASP A 441 5.61 18.83 -19.78
C ASP A 441 6.13 19.35 -21.13
N ASN A 442 7.13 20.21 -21.11
CA ASN A 442 7.82 20.66 -22.32
C ASN A 442 9.31 20.26 -22.31
N GLY A 443 9.71 19.37 -21.40
CA GLY A 443 11.08 18.91 -21.27
C GLY A 443 11.51 17.94 -22.39
N PRO A 444 12.76 17.45 -22.31
CA PRO A 444 13.32 16.49 -23.26
C PRO A 444 12.53 15.18 -23.31
N THR A 445 12.66 14.45 -24.42
CA THR A 445 11.95 13.17 -24.64
C THR A 445 12.88 11.98 -24.89
N ASN A 446 14.19 12.19 -24.77
CA ASN A 446 15.24 11.23 -25.07
C ASN A 446 16.48 11.46 -24.23
#